data_AF-A0A957I7M2-F1
#
_entry.id   AF-A0A957I7M2-F1
#
_cell.length_a   1.000
_cell.length_b   1.000
_cell.length_c   1.000
_cell.angle_alpha   90.00
_cell.angle_beta   90.00
_cell.angle_gamma   90.00
#
_symmetry.space_group_name_H-M   'P 1'
#
loop_
_entity.id
_entity.type
_entity.pdbx_description
1 polymer ?
#
loop_
_entity_poly.entity_id
_entity_poly.type
_entity_poly.pdbx_seq_one_letter_code
_entity_poly.pdbx_strand_id
1 'polypeptide(L)'
;MFKRIGILLTTFLLATAVFSSIVWAETAVPAEDTGLYLPFVTVPALPPQILSFTANVPIADPGDIITLSWQTSQATTITLYHLVGGVFGQFWDVAPSGNMTYTISSTSRNSESFALYASNALFPYTSASLTLPLTCPFTWFFSPAPDVCPQEAALLSASAEQQFEHGVMIWVGEEDRIYVLYDDTMYTDGWAAFEDTWEEGDPIDDPSIVPPPGFYQPQRGFGLVWRDQPLVRERLGWAVAPEVGGDTAVQRTSYYKYNHTYLKALDNNVWHLFPERSDWEKFTPTSIN
;
A
#
# COMPACT_ATOMS: atom_id res chain seq x y z
N MET A 1 34.26 36.42 -15.57
CA MET A 1 34.17 37.73 -14.89
C MET A 1 34.48 38.82 -15.93
N PHE A 2 33.51 39.69 -16.27
CA PHE A 2 33.60 41.06 -16.84
C PHE A 2 34.99 41.59 -17.29
N LYS A 3 35.26 42.24 -18.44
CA LYS A 3 34.57 43.18 -19.38
C LYS A 3 35.37 43.13 -20.75
N ARG A 4 35.15 43.92 -21.83
CA ARG A 4 34.21 45.03 -22.15
C ARG A 4 33.84 45.09 -23.65
N ILE A 5 32.58 45.45 -23.89
CA ILE A 5 31.98 46.17 -25.04
C ILE A 5 32.90 47.18 -25.77
N GLY A 6 32.79 47.21 -27.11
CA GLY A 6 33.26 48.31 -27.98
C GLY A 6 32.50 48.35 -29.31
N ILE A 7 31.45 49.17 -29.40
CA ILE A 7 30.65 49.40 -30.62
C ILE A 7 31.35 50.47 -31.48
N LEU A 8 31.46 50.25 -32.79
CA LEU A 8 31.59 51.35 -33.75
C LEU A 8 30.56 51.18 -34.87
N LEU A 9 29.67 52.15 -34.98
CA LEU A 9 28.64 52.23 -36.01
C LEU A 9 29.13 53.20 -37.09
N THR A 10 29.31 52.74 -38.33
CA THR A 10 29.55 53.62 -39.48
C THR A 10 28.59 53.28 -40.61
N THR A 11 27.73 54.24 -40.89
CA THR A 11 26.75 54.26 -41.97
C THR A 11 27.42 54.15 -43.35
N PHE A 12 26.83 53.37 -44.24
CA PHE A 12 27.13 53.40 -45.68
C PHE A 12 25.84 53.71 -46.45
N LEU A 13 25.91 54.71 -47.34
CA LEU A 13 24.78 55.19 -48.13
C LEU A 13 24.77 54.56 -49.53
N LEU A 14 23.58 54.57 -50.14
CA LEU A 14 23.20 53.99 -51.44
C LEU A 14 24.21 54.20 -52.59
N ALA A 15 24.30 53.17 -53.44
CA ALA A 15 24.25 53.36 -54.90
C ALA A 15 23.57 52.15 -55.56
N THR A 16 22.40 52.34 -56.17
CA THR A 16 21.72 51.32 -56.99
C THR A 16 22.33 51.27 -58.38
N ALA A 17 22.68 50.07 -58.86
CA ALA A 17 23.04 49.84 -60.26
C ALA A 17 22.21 48.67 -60.80
N VAL A 18 21.27 48.97 -61.69
CA VAL A 18 20.42 47.97 -62.35
C VAL A 18 21.17 47.40 -63.54
N PHE A 19 21.68 46.18 -63.44
CA PHE A 19 22.25 45.45 -64.56
C PHE A 19 21.20 44.51 -65.15
N SER A 20 20.73 44.83 -66.36
CA SER A 20 19.87 43.95 -67.15
C SER A 20 20.72 42.90 -67.85
N SER A 21 20.81 41.70 -67.28
CA SER A 21 21.47 40.54 -67.89
C SER A 21 20.44 39.69 -68.64
N ILE A 22 20.55 39.67 -69.97
CA ILE A 22 19.80 38.76 -70.84
C ILE A 22 20.28 37.33 -70.58
N VAL A 23 19.43 36.51 -69.96
CA VAL A 23 19.68 35.08 -69.77
C VAL A 23 19.19 34.33 -70.99
N TRP A 24 20.11 33.68 -71.71
CA TRP A 24 19.75 32.70 -72.73
C TRP A 24 19.26 31.43 -72.03
N ALA A 25 17.99 31.10 -72.22
CA ALA A 25 17.42 29.86 -71.72
C ALA A 25 17.81 28.69 -72.64
N GLU A 26 18.86 27.96 -72.26
CA GLU A 26 19.15 26.63 -72.81
C GLU A 26 18.02 25.69 -72.39
N THR A 27 17.11 25.36 -73.32
CA THR A 27 15.99 24.43 -73.05
C THR A 27 16.51 23.01 -72.94
N ALA A 28 16.94 22.63 -71.74
CA ALA A 28 17.15 21.23 -71.38
C ALA A 28 15.79 20.49 -71.45
N VAL A 29 15.70 19.51 -72.35
CA VAL A 29 14.52 18.65 -72.46
C VAL A 29 14.47 17.75 -71.21
N PRO A 30 13.38 17.75 -70.42
CA PRO A 30 13.25 16.82 -69.32
C PRO A 30 13.16 15.39 -69.87
N ALA A 31 14.01 14.50 -69.39
CA ALA A 31 13.85 13.07 -69.65
C ALA A 31 12.61 12.60 -68.88
N GLU A 32 11.61 12.05 -69.58
CA GLU A 32 10.45 11.43 -68.94
C GLU A 32 10.86 10.12 -68.28
N ASP A 33 11.17 10.19 -66.98
CA ASP A 33 11.27 9.01 -66.13
C ASP A 33 9.87 8.41 -65.95
N THR A 34 9.53 7.44 -66.81
CA THR A 34 8.27 6.68 -66.76
C THR A 34 8.32 5.58 -65.70
N GLY A 35 8.83 5.93 -64.51
CA GLY A 35 8.69 5.14 -63.31
C GLY A 35 7.21 4.99 -62.94
N LEU A 36 6.71 3.75 -62.98
CA LEU A 36 5.37 3.40 -62.51
C LEU A 36 5.24 3.72 -61.02
N TYR A 37 4.64 4.87 -60.69
CA TYR A 37 4.27 5.23 -59.32
C TYR A 37 3.13 4.33 -58.85
N LEU A 38 3.49 3.15 -58.33
CA LEU A 38 2.56 2.33 -57.55
C LEU A 38 2.32 3.04 -56.22
N PRO A 39 1.09 3.53 -55.93
CA PRO A 39 0.81 4.08 -54.62
C PRO A 39 0.95 2.96 -53.58
N PHE A 40 1.80 3.17 -52.59
CA PHE A 40 1.89 2.26 -51.44
C PHE A 40 0.54 2.25 -50.72
N VAL A 41 -0.26 1.21 -50.97
CA VAL A 41 -1.48 0.95 -50.20
C VAL A 41 -1.06 0.45 -48.82
N THR A 42 -0.77 1.38 -47.92
CA THR A 42 -0.56 1.08 -46.50
C THR A 42 -1.88 0.58 -45.94
N VAL A 43 -1.98 -0.73 -45.71
CA VAL A 43 -3.09 -1.31 -44.95
C VAL A 43 -3.17 -0.58 -43.61
N PRO A 44 -4.34 -0.03 -43.21
CA PRO A 44 -4.46 0.66 -41.93
C PRO A 44 -4.07 -0.29 -40.80
N ALA A 45 -3.07 0.10 -40.01
CA ALA A 45 -2.68 -0.67 -38.85
C ALA A 45 -3.84 -0.69 -37.85
N LEU A 46 -4.17 -1.89 -37.37
CA LEU A 46 -5.25 -2.08 -36.42
C LEU A 46 -4.71 -1.98 -34.98
N PRO A 47 -5.50 -1.44 -34.03
CA PRO A 47 -5.12 -1.40 -32.63
C PRO A 47 -5.03 -2.82 -32.05
N PRO A 48 -4.14 -3.05 -31.07
CA PRO A 48 -4.11 -4.30 -30.33
C PRO A 48 -5.42 -4.49 -29.56
N GLN A 49 -5.91 -5.72 -29.51
CA GLN A 49 -7.12 -6.11 -28.79
C GLN A 49 -6.81 -7.29 -27.88
N ILE A 50 -7.23 -7.24 -26.62
CA ILE A 50 -7.23 -8.39 -25.72
C ILE A 50 -8.60 -9.06 -25.87
N LEU A 51 -8.61 -10.30 -26.36
CA LEU A 51 -9.82 -11.08 -26.64
C LEU A 51 -10.28 -11.87 -25.41
N SER A 52 -9.33 -12.33 -24.59
CA SER A 52 -9.57 -13.00 -23.33
C SER A 52 -8.38 -12.82 -22.38
N PHE A 53 -8.68 -12.78 -21.08
CA PHE A 53 -7.69 -12.88 -20.00
C PHE A 53 -8.37 -13.52 -18.77
N THR A 54 -7.99 -14.74 -18.42
CA THR A 54 -8.70 -15.57 -17.44
C THR A 54 -7.75 -16.48 -16.66
N ALA A 55 -8.08 -16.79 -15.41
CA ALA A 55 -7.50 -17.92 -14.68
C ALA A 55 -8.23 -19.23 -15.04
N ASN A 56 -7.59 -20.37 -14.75
CA ASN A 56 -8.19 -21.71 -14.87
C ASN A 56 -9.26 -22.01 -13.82
N VAL A 57 -9.33 -21.23 -12.74
CA VAL A 57 -10.28 -21.37 -11.63
C VAL A 57 -10.94 -20.02 -11.29
N PRO A 58 -12.18 -19.99 -10.75
CA PRO A 58 -12.85 -18.77 -10.35
C PRO A 58 -12.50 -18.30 -8.92
N ILE A 59 -11.88 -19.18 -8.12
CA ILE A 59 -11.39 -18.96 -6.75
C ILE A 59 -10.22 -19.92 -6.52
N ALA A 60 -9.26 -19.57 -5.66
CA ALA A 60 -8.12 -20.43 -5.30
C ALA A 60 -7.77 -20.31 -3.81
N ASP A 61 -6.97 -21.24 -3.29
CA ASP A 61 -6.45 -21.20 -1.93
C ASP A 61 -5.05 -20.52 -1.90
N PRO A 62 -4.67 -19.81 -0.82
CA PRO A 62 -3.31 -19.29 -0.67
C PRO A 62 -2.26 -20.40 -0.69
N GLY A 63 -1.33 -20.36 -1.65
CA GLY A 63 -0.34 -21.41 -1.91
C GLY A 63 -0.61 -22.24 -3.16
N ASP A 64 -1.78 -22.13 -3.79
CA ASP A 64 -2.11 -22.85 -5.02
C ASP A 64 -1.26 -22.41 -6.22
N ILE A 65 -1.14 -23.31 -7.20
CA ILE A 65 -0.60 -23.01 -8.54
C ILE A 65 -1.76 -22.84 -9.52
N ILE A 66 -1.95 -21.63 -10.00
CA ILE A 66 -2.95 -21.28 -11.02
C ILE A 66 -2.31 -21.17 -12.41
N THR A 67 -3.14 -21.27 -13.44
CA THR A 67 -2.75 -21.01 -14.83
C THR A 67 -3.52 -19.79 -15.34
N LEU A 68 -2.79 -18.71 -15.61
CA LEU A 68 -3.30 -17.53 -16.30
C LEU A 68 -3.25 -17.78 -17.81
N SER A 69 -4.31 -17.46 -18.53
CA SER A 69 -4.42 -17.63 -19.99
C SER A 69 -4.92 -16.36 -20.64
N TRP A 70 -4.37 -16.00 -21.80
CA TRP A 70 -4.78 -14.82 -22.55
C TRP A 70 -4.70 -15.04 -24.06
N GLN A 71 -5.55 -14.32 -24.78
CA GLN A 71 -5.52 -14.24 -26.24
C GLN A 71 -5.60 -12.78 -26.67
N THR A 72 -4.82 -12.41 -27.68
CA THR A 72 -4.85 -11.06 -28.26
C THR A 72 -4.85 -11.11 -29.79
N SER A 73 -5.23 -9.99 -30.38
CA SER A 73 -5.13 -9.73 -31.81
C SER A 73 -4.33 -8.45 -32.03
N GLN A 74 -3.48 -8.42 -33.06
CA GLN A 74 -2.66 -7.26 -33.44
C GLN A 74 -1.69 -6.70 -32.38
N ALA A 75 -1.49 -7.40 -31.26
CA ALA A 75 -0.44 -7.10 -30.30
C ALA A 75 0.88 -7.78 -30.69
N THR A 76 2.00 -7.09 -30.44
CA THR A 76 3.36 -7.62 -30.69
C THR A 76 4.18 -7.74 -29.41
N THR A 77 3.90 -6.88 -28.43
CA THR A 77 4.54 -6.88 -27.11
C THR A 77 3.43 -6.99 -26.07
N ILE A 78 3.60 -7.89 -25.10
CA ILE A 78 2.70 -8.02 -23.95
C ILE A 78 3.51 -8.10 -22.66
N THR A 79 3.12 -7.28 -21.68
CA THR A 79 3.65 -7.35 -20.33
C THR A 79 2.49 -7.67 -19.37
N LEU A 80 2.64 -8.78 -18.64
CA LEU A 80 1.75 -9.19 -17.56
C LEU A 80 2.30 -8.61 -16.25
N TYR A 81 1.47 -7.89 -15.50
CA TYR A 81 1.77 -7.42 -14.15
C TYR A 81 0.96 -8.20 -13.13
N HIS A 82 1.60 -8.51 -12.00
CA HIS A 82 0.95 -8.85 -10.75
C HIS A 82 0.77 -7.56 -9.93
N LEU A 83 -0.39 -7.37 -9.32
CA LEU A 83 -0.76 -6.18 -8.57
C LEU A 83 -0.93 -6.51 -7.09
N VAL A 84 -0.13 -5.87 -6.25
CA VAL A 84 -0.19 -6.03 -4.80
C VAL A 84 -0.93 -4.80 -4.23
N GLY A 85 -2.12 -5.02 -3.67
CA GLY A 85 -2.98 -3.93 -3.17
C GLY A 85 -3.34 -2.88 -4.24
N GLY A 86 -3.47 -3.31 -5.51
CA GLY A 86 -3.74 -2.41 -6.64
C GLY A 86 -2.55 -1.65 -7.20
N VAL A 87 -1.34 -1.85 -6.66
CA VAL A 87 -0.09 -1.24 -7.15
C VAL A 87 0.69 -2.26 -7.98
N PHE A 88 1.35 -1.83 -9.06
CA PHE A 88 2.22 -2.70 -9.86
C PHE A 88 3.34 -3.29 -9.00
N GLY A 89 3.36 -4.63 -8.94
CA GLY A 89 4.40 -5.42 -8.29
C GLY A 89 5.33 -6.06 -9.32
N GLN A 90 5.36 -7.40 -9.34
CA GLN A 90 6.15 -8.16 -10.31
C GLN A 90 5.57 -8.04 -11.72
N PHE A 91 6.42 -8.19 -12.74
CA PHE A 91 6.01 -8.19 -14.13
C PHE A 91 6.80 -9.19 -14.97
N TRP A 92 6.20 -9.61 -16.09
CA TRP A 92 6.79 -10.56 -17.04
C TRP A 92 6.43 -10.13 -18.46
N ASP A 93 7.40 -10.13 -19.36
CA ASP A 93 7.14 -10.05 -20.79
C ASP A 93 6.74 -11.44 -21.29
N VAL A 94 5.58 -11.51 -21.94
CA VAL A 94 4.92 -12.78 -22.32
C VAL A 94 4.54 -12.80 -23.80
N ALA A 95 4.30 -14.01 -24.33
CA ALA A 95 3.92 -14.18 -25.72
C ALA A 95 2.57 -13.48 -26.06
N PRO A 96 2.36 -13.01 -27.31
CA PRO A 96 1.12 -12.33 -27.70
C PRO A 96 -0.18 -13.11 -27.42
N SER A 97 -0.14 -14.44 -27.38
CA SER A 97 -1.22 -15.29 -26.87
C SER A 97 -0.60 -16.53 -26.27
N GLY A 98 -1.16 -17.02 -25.16
CA GLY A 98 -0.58 -18.15 -24.45
C GLY A 98 -1.14 -18.30 -23.04
N ASN A 99 -0.36 -18.98 -22.21
CA ASN A 99 -0.62 -19.15 -20.79
C ASN A 99 0.68 -19.09 -19.99
N MET A 100 0.54 -18.91 -18.68
CA MET A 100 1.62 -18.89 -17.72
C MET A 100 1.10 -19.45 -16.39
N THR A 101 1.91 -20.28 -15.73
CA THR A 101 1.64 -20.71 -14.36
C THR A 101 2.11 -19.65 -13.37
N TYR A 102 1.31 -19.41 -12.33
CA TYR A 102 1.64 -18.52 -11.22
C TYR A 102 1.40 -19.26 -9.90
N THR A 103 2.33 -19.14 -8.96
CA THR A 103 2.20 -19.72 -7.61
C THR A 103 1.76 -18.61 -6.67
N ILE A 104 0.58 -18.77 -6.08
CA ILE A 104 0.00 -17.84 -5.11
C ILE A 104 0.83 -17.92 -3.82
N SER A 105 1.13 -16.78 -3.18
CA SER A 105 1.82 -16.83 -1.89
C SER A 105 0.91 -17.44 -0.83
N SER A 106 1.45 -18.29 0.04
CA SER A 106 0.74 -18.76 1.24
C SER A 106 0.39 -17.62 2.21
N THR A 107 1.02 -16.45 2.06
CA THR A 107 0.72 -15.22 2.80
C THR A 107 -0.33 -14.33 2.12
N SER A 108 -0.75 -14.63 0.88
CA SER A 108 -1.78 -13.85 0.17
C SER A 108 -3.16 -14.07 0.80
N ARG A 109 -3.99 -13.04 0.77
CA ARG A 109 -5.35 -13.03 1.36
C ARG A 109 -6.29 -12.22 0.47
N ASN A 110 -7.60 -12.48 0.59
CA ASN A 110 -8.70 -11.81 -0.13
C ASN A 110 -8.71 -12.04 -1.65
N SER A 111 -7.66 -11.67 -2.36
CA SER A 111 -7.59 -11.78 -3.83
C SER A 111 -6.17 -11.61 -4.37
N GLU A 112 -5.87 -12.28 -5.49
CA GLU A 112 -4.74 -11.94 -6.36
C GLU A 112 -5.22 -11.12 -7.56
N SER A 113 -4.54 -10.01 -7.88
CA SER A 113 -4.87 -9.15 -9.01
C SER A 113 -3.76 -9.14 -10.06
N PHE A 114 -4.14 -9.13 -11.33
CA PHE A 114 -3.24 -9.09 -12.47
C PHE A 114 -3.74 -8.10 -13.52
N ALA A 115 -2.82 -7.49 -14.27
CA ALA A 115 -3.14 -6.63 -15.40
C ALA A 115 -2.25 -7.00 -16.60
N LEU A 116 -2.89 -7.29 -17.72
CA LEU A 116 -2.24 -7.59 -18.99
C LEU A 116 -2.22 -6.32 -19.85
N TYR A 117 -1.03 -5.84 -20.21
CA TYR A 117 -0.83 -4.72 -21.13
C TYR A 117 -0.34 -5.25 -22.47
N ALA A 118 -1.00 -4.85 -23.55
CA ALA A 118 -0.63 -5.23 -24.91
C ALA A 118 -0.41 -4.00 -25.79
N SER A 119 0.61 -4.03 -26.64
CA SER A 119 0.98 -2.91 -27.51
C SER A 119 1.49 -3.36 -28.88
N ASN A 120 1.52 -2.43 -29.83
CA ASN A 120 2.19 -2.61 -31.12
C ASN A 120 2.89 -1.33 -31.59
N ALA A 121 3.57 -1.40 -32.74
CA ALA A 121 4.40 -0.31 -33.26
C ALA A 121 3.69 1.04 -33.47
N LEU A 122 2.35 1.07 -33.53
CA LEU A 122 1.55 2.27 -33.78
C LEU A 122 0.54 2.60 -32.69
N PHE A 123 0.29 1.66 -31.76
CA PHE A 123 -0.67 1.82 -30.66
C PHE A 123 -0.01 1.44 -29.34
N PRO A 124 0.24 2.42 -28.44
CA PRO A 124 1.13 2.23 -27.30
C PRO A 124 0.55 1.39 -26.17
N TYR A 125 -0.78 1.30 -26.01
CA TYR A 125 -1.39 0.46 -24.98
C TYR A 125 -2.83 0.05 -25.29
N THR A 126 -3.16 -1.17 -24.88
CA THR A 126 -4.49 -1.65 -24.48
C THR A 126 -4.31 -2.52 -23.23
N SER A 127 -5.32 -2.64 -22.37
CA SER A 127 -5.17 -3.35 -21.09
C SER A 127 -6.43 -4.09 -20.65
N ALA A 128 -6.24 -5.24 -20.00
CA ALA A 128 -7.29 -6.00 -19.33
C ALA A 128 -6.83 -6.42 -17.93
N SER A 129 -7.74 -6.47 -16.97
CA SER A 129 -7.44 -6.86 -15.59
C SER A 129 -8.20 -8.12 -15.19
N LEU A 130 -7.60 -8.90 -14.30
CA LEU A 130 -8.14 -10.12 -13.73
C LEU A 130 -7.92 -10.08 -12.22
N THR A 131 -8.99 -10.19 -11.44
CA THR A 131 -8.92 -10.38 -9.98
C THR A 131 -9.48 -11.74 -9.64
N LEU A 132 -8.64 -12.60 -9.08
CA LEU A 132 -8.98 -13.92 -8.60
C LEU A 132 -9.23 -13.83 -7.08
N PRO A 133 -10.46 -14.03 -6.57
CA PRO A 133 -10.69 -14.11 -5.13
C PRO A 133 -9.94 -15.31 -4.54
N LEU A 134 -9.51 -15.16 -3.29
CA LEU A 134 -8.92 -16.23 -2.49
C LEU A 134 -9.87 -16.64 -1.38
N THR A 135 -9.79 -17.89 -0.94
CA THR A 135 -10.41 -18.33 0.31
C THR A 135 -9.71 -17.68 1.52
N CYS A 136 -10.44 -17.49 2.62
CA CYS A 136 -9.83 -17.12 3.90
C CYS A 136 -9.42 -18.41 4.64
N PRO A 137 -8.13 -18.69 4.86
CA PRO A 137 -7.68 -19.87 5.61
C PRO A 137 -7.91 -19.74 7.12
N PHE A 138 -8.21 -18.53 7.60
CA PHE A 138 -8.37 -18.19 9.01
C PHE A 138 -9.71 -17.49 9.25
N THR A 139 -10.33 -17.81 10.38
CA THR A 139 -11.53 -17.14 10.90
C THR A 139 -11.16 -16.06 11.90
N TRP A 140 -12.04 -15.06 12.05
CA TRP A 140 -11.91 -14.07 13.12
C TRP A 140 -12.32 -14.67 14.49
N PHE A 141 -11.67 -14.23 15.57
CA PHE A 141 -11.98 -14.65 16.95
C PHE A 141 -13.30 -14.09 17.48
N PHE A 142 -13.98 -13.22 16.72
CA PHE A 142 -15.23 -12.57 17.12
C PHE A 142 -16.24 -12.53 15.96
N SER A 143 -17.50 -12.25 16.30
CA SER A 143 -18.62 -12.07 15.35
C SER A 143 -19.42 -10.81 15.69
N PRO A 144 -19.90 -10.02 14.70
CA PRO A 144 -19.70 -10.18 13.27
C PRO A 144 -18.25 -9.95 12.85
N ALA A 145 -17.78 -10.76 11.91
CA ALA A 145 -16.43 -10.65 11.35
C ALA A 145 -16.35 -9.49 10.33
N PRO A 146 -15.20 -8.80 10.21
CA PRO A 146 -14.90 -7.90 9.10
C PRO A 146 -14.99 -8.59 7.72
N ASP A 147 -15.31 -7.81 6.68
CA ASP A 147 -15.40 -8.28 5.27
C ASP A 147 -14.04 -8.66 4.64
N VAL A 148 -12.95 -8.55 5.39
CA VAL A 148 -11.57 -8.88 4.99
C VAL A 148 -11.09 -10.10 5.78
N CYS A 149 -10.35 -11.01 5.14
CA CYS A 149 -9.71 -12.11 5.85
C CYS A 149 -8.76 -11.56 6.94
N PRO A 150 -8.61 -12.22 8.10
CA PRO A 150 -7.50 -11.92 8.99
C PRO A 150 -6.18 -12.38 8.33
N GLN A 151 -5.09 -11.67 8.63
CA GLN A 151 -3.77 -11.98 8.07
C GLN A 151 -3.28 -13.35 8.55
N GLU A 152 -3.50 -13.65 9.83
CA GLU A 152 -3.06 -14.86 10.53
C GLU A 152 -4.19 -15.42 11.42
N ALA A 153 -3.98 -16.63 11.95
CA ALA A 153 -4.81 -17.16 13.03
C ALA A 153 -4.74 -16.24 14.27
N ALA A 154 -5.68 -16.41 15.21
CA ALA A 154 -5.67 -15.64 16.44
C ALA A 154 -4.44 -15.96 17.29
N LEU A 155 -3.63 -14.93 17.57
CA LEU A 155 -2.54 -15.01 18.52
C LEU A 155 -3.14 -15.01 19.92
N LEU A 156 -3.20 -16.19 20.54
CA LEU A 156 -3.64 -16.34 21.92
C LEU A 156 -2.45 -16.01 22.84
N SER A 157 -2.66 -15.11 23.79
CA SER A 157 -1.59 -14.59 24.64
C SER A 157 -2.08 -14.31 26.04
N ALA A 158 -1.19 -14.45 27.02
CA ALA A 158 -1.35 -13.77 28.31
C ALA A 158 -1.45 -12.25 28.09
N SER A 159 -2.20 -11.57 28.94
CA SER A 159 -2.48 -10.14 28.83
C SER A 159 -2.65 -9.51 30.21
N ALA A 160 -2.44 -8.20 30.29
CA ALA A 160 -2.85 -7.38 31.42
C ALA A 160 -3.55 -6.12 30.90
N GLU A 161 -4.53 -5.60 31.64
CA GLU A 161 -5.15 -4.30 31.39
C GLU A 161 -5.06 -3.42 32.64
N GLN A 162 -4.78 -2.14 32.47
CA GLN A 162 -4.90 -1.13 33.54
C GLN A 162 -5.62 0.12 33.03
N GLN A 163 -6.65 0.54 33.76
CA GLN A 163 -7.49 1.71 33.44
C GLN A 163 -6.89 2.99 34.05
N PHE A 164 -6.94 4.08 33.29
CA PHE A 164 -6.42 5.41 33.64
C PHE A 164 -7.53 6.47 33.63
N GLU A 165 -7.22 7.71 34.02
CA GLU A 165 -8.16 8.82 33.98
C GLU A 165 -8.69 9.10 32.56
N HIS A 166 -7.83 8.93 31.56
CA HIS A 166 -8.07 9.29 30.16
C HIS A 166 -7.54 8.21 29.18
N GLY A 167 -7.72 6.94 29.53
CA GLY A 167 -7.40 5.83 28.63
C GLY A 167 -7.11 4.50 29.33
N VAL A 168 -6.43 3.61 28.61
CA VAL A 168 -6.08 2.26 29.08
C VAL A 168 -4.69 1.87 28.57
N MET A 169 -3.95 1.12 29.39
CA MET A 169 -2.82 0.33 28.91
C MET A 169 -3.19 -1.16 28.84
N ILE A 170 -2.73 -1.83 27.78
CA ILE A 170 -2.99 -3.24 27.49
C ILE A 170 -1.66 -3.91 27.14
N TRP A 171 -1.23 -4.90 27.90
CA TRP A 171 -0.03 -5.70 27.61
C TRP A 171 -0.41 -6.98 26.85
N VAL A 172 0.41 -7.37 25.89
CA VAL A 172 0.28 -8.61 25.11
C VAL A 172 1.61 -9.36 25.16
N GLY A 173 1.68 -10.43 25.95
CA GLY A 173 2.92 -11.15 26.22
C GLY A 173 3.60 -11.79 25.00
N GLU A 174 2.85 -12.44 24.12
CA GLU A 174 3.42 -13.06 22.90
C GLU A 174 3.97 -12.02 21.89
N GLU A 175 3.65 -10.74 22.04
CA GLU A 175 4.18 -9.64 21.21
C GLU A 175 5.22 -8.76 21.94
N ASP A 176 5.44 -9.05 23.22
CA ASP A 176 6.19 -8.27 24.20
C ASP A 176 5.89 -6.76 24.15
N ARG A 177 4.58 -6.46 24.20
CA ARG A 177 4.06 -5.15 23.76
C ARG A 177 3.01 -4.56 24.67
N ILE A 178 3.24 -3.30 25.04
CA ILE A 178 2.27 -2.44 25.73
C ILE A 178 1.60 -1.54 24.70
N TYR A 179 0.31 -1.77 24.47
CA TYR A 179 -0.58 -0.84 23.79
C TYR A 179 -1.08 0.22 24.78
N VAL A 180 -1.13 1.46 24.33
CA VAL A 180 -1.66 2.60 25.09
C VAL A 180 -2.75 3.23 24.26
N LEU A 181 -3.98 3.26 24.77
CA LEU A 181 -5.14 3.87 24.12
C LEU A 181 -5.51 5.14 24.87
N TYR A 182 -5.68 6.25 24.18
CA TYR A 182 -5.98 7.56 24.77
C TYR A 182 -7.44 7.96 24.51
N ASP A 183 -8.16 8.40 25.54
CA ASP A 183 -9.52 8.95 25.41
C ASP A 183 -9.54 10.41 24.88
N ASP A 184 -8.36 11.03 24.74
CA ASP A 184 -8.26 12.42 24.29
C ASP A 184 -8.49 12.58 22.77
N THR A 185 -8.93 13.77 22.39
CA THR A 185 -9.15 14.18 20.99
C THR A 185 -8.27 15.37 20.59
N MET A 186 -7.21 15.64 21.37
CA MET A 186 -6.32 16.79 21.16
C MET A 186 -5.19 16.47 20.18
N TYR A 187 -4.76 15.20 20.14
CA TYR A 187 -3.73 14.72 19.23
C TYR A 187 -4.33 13.98 18.03
N THR A 188 -3.51 13.72 17.02
CA THR A 188 -3.90 12.99 15.80
C THR A 188 -3.71 11.48 15.89
N ASP A 189 -3.09 11.00 16.97
CA ASP A 189 -2.89 9.59 17.27
C ASP A 189 -3.72 9.18 18.50
N GLY A 190 -4.77 8.39 18.29
CA GLY A 190 -5.57 7.83 19.38
C GLY A 190 -4.88 6.71 20.16
N TRP A 191 -3.84 6.08 19.62
CA TRP A 191 -3.10 5.03 20.34
C TRP A 191 -1.60 4.97 20.03
N ALA A 192 -0.83 4.43 20.97
CA ALA A 192 0.58 4.13 20.82
C ALA A 192 0.88 2.66 21.18
N ALA A 193 2.05 2.18 20.80
CA ALA A 193 2.55 0.88 21.24
C ALA A 193 4.05 0.94 21.52
N PHE A 194 4.43 0.35 22.65
CA PHE A 194 5.79 0.29 23.17
C PHE A 194 6.19 -1.17 23.37
N GLU A 195 7.47 -1.46 23.23
CA GLU A 195 8.06 -2.73 23.68
C GLU A 195 8.06 -2.73 25.21
N ASP A 196 7.66 -3.83 25.85
CA ASP A 196 7.87 -3.95 27.29
C ASP A 196 9.37 -4.17 27.53
N THR A 197 9.94 -3.35 28.40
CA THR A 197 11.39 -3.35 28.69
C THR A 197 11.64 -3.43 30.19
N TRP A 198 10.59 -3.71 30.98
CA TRP A 198 10.69 -4.00 32.40
C TRP A 198 11.04 -5.47 32.60
N GLU A 199 12.14 -5.73 33.31
CA GLU A 199 12.61 -7.09 33.61
C GLU A 199 12.41 -7.46 35.08
N GLU A 200 12.30 -8.76 35.38
CA GLU A 200 12.15 -9.24 36.76
C GLU A 200 13.38 -8.89 37.62
N GLY A 201 13.20 -7.90 38.50
CA GLY A 201 14.25 -7.31 39.33
C GLY A 201 14.37 -5.79 39.19
N ASP A 202 13.78 -5.21 38.15
CA ASP A 202 13.70 -3.76 37.97
C ASP A 202 12.74 -3.10 38.99
N PRO A 203 12.91 -1.79 39.28
CA PRO A 203 11.99 -1.05 40.14
C PRO A 203 10.54 -1.15 39.67
N ILE A 204 9.70 -1.80 40.49
CA ILE A 204 8.26 -1.97 40.23
C ILE A 204 7.59 -0.60 40.11
N ASP A 205 7.95 0.33 40.98
CA ASP A 205 7.47 1.72 41.04
C ASP A 205 8.62 2.73 41.32
N ASP A 206 8.27 4.01 41.39
CA ASP A 206 9.15 5.08 41.89
C ASP A 206 8.54 5.65 43.18
N PRO A 207 9.14 5.40 44.36
CA PRO A 207 8.58 5.81 45.65
C PRO A 207 8.58 7.33 45.88
N SER A 208 9.19 8.13 44.99
CA SER A 208 9.08 9.59 45.02
C SER A 208 7.78 10.11 44.38
N ILE A 209 7.10 9.29 43.58
CA ILE A 209 5.87 9.63 42.85
C ILE A 209 4.66 9.03 43.57
N VAL A 210 4.22 9.69 44.65
CA VAL A 210 3.06 9.25 45.44
C VAL A 210 1.75 9.60 44.71
N PRO A 211 0.85 8.62 44.46
CA PRO A 211 -0.43 8.90 43.81
C PRO A 211 -1.40 9.67 44.72
N PRO A 212 -2.29 10.52 44.17
CA PRO A 212 -3.35 11.16 44.94
C PRO A 212 -4.36 10.14 45.50
N PRO A 213 -5.15 10.48 46.54
CA PRO A 213 -6.13 9.57 47.11
C PRO A 213 -7.15 9.07 46.08
N GLY A 214 -7.30 7.75 45.98
CA GLY A 214 -8.20 7.09 45.01
C GLY A 214 -7.52 6.67 43.70
N PHE A 215 -6.26 7.06 43.49
CA PHE A 215 -5.47 6.70 42.31
C PHE A 215 -4.31 5.75 42.65
N TYR A 216 -3.74 5.18 41.61
CA TYR A 216 -2.61 4.25 41.69
C TYR A 216 -1.46 4.77 40.84
N GLN A 217 -0.24 4.53 41.30
CA GLN A 217 0.94 4.60 40.45
C GLN A 217 0.97 3.30 39.62
N PRO A 218 1.08 3.37 38.28
CA PRO A 218 1.23 2.17 37.45
C PRO A 218 2.55 1.46 37.79
N GLN A 219 2.53 0.13 37.74
CA GLN A 219 3.64 -0.73 38.16
C GLN A 219 4.25 -1.49 36.96
N ARG A 220 5.46 -2.03 37.14
CA ARG A 220 6.18 -2.84 36.13
C ARG A 220 6.24 -2.13 34.76
N GLY A 221 6.02 -2.83 33.65
CA GLY A 221 6.05 -2.31 32.28
C GLY A 221 5.12 -1.10 32.07
N PHE A 222 3.86 -1.16 32.53
CA PHE A 222 2.96 0.00 32.49
C PHE A 222 3.52 1.18 33.28
N GLY A 223 4.09 0.91 34.45
CA GLY A 223 4.83 1.88 35.27
C GLY A 223 6.02 2.50 34.57
N LEU A 224 6.81 1.69 33.86
CA LEU A 224 8.01 2.12 33.15
C LEU A 224 7.62 3.02 31.96
N VAL A 225 6.71 2.58 31.09
CA VAL A 225 6.20 3.38 29.97
C VAL A 225 5.60 4.70 30.47
N TRP A 226 4.80 4.68 31.55
CA TRP A 226 4.19 5.88 32.12
C TRP A 226 5.22 6.84 32.76
N ARG A 227 6.29 6.34 33.38
CA ARG A 227 7.34 7.20 33.96
C ARG A 227 8.26 7.79 32.88
N ASP A 228 8.65 6.98 31.89
CA ASP A 228 9.71 7.31 30.94
C ASP A 228 9.22 8.04 29.68
N GLN A 229 7.91 8.01 29.41
CA GLN A 229 7.28 8.70 28.28
C GLN A 229 6.39 9.86 28.78
N PRO A 230 6.89 11.10 28.90
CA PRO A 230 6.14 12.22 29.49
C PRO A 230 4.77 12.47 28.83
N LEU A 231 4.68 12.32 27.51
CA LEU A 231 3.42 12.47 26.77
C LEU A 231 2.41 11.36 27.10
N VAL A 232 2.85 10.12 27.37
CA VAL A 232 1.94 9.04 27.78
C VAL A 232 1.29 9.40 29.11
N ARG A 233 2.08 9.86 30.08
CA ARG A 233 1.61 10.27 31.40
C ARG A 233 0.75 11.52 31.38
N GLU A 234 1.12 12.52 30.58
CA GLU A 234 0.32 13.74 30.41
C GLU A 234 -1.05 13.44 29.81
N ARG A 235 -1.11 12.53 28.81
CA ARG A 235 -2.35 12.16 28.12
C ARG A 235 -3.25 11.24 28.94
N LEU A 236 -2.70 10.22 29.59
CA LEU A 236 -3.49 9.24 30.36
C LEU A 236 -3.95 9.74 31.74
N GLY A 237 -3.19 10.62 32.39
CA GLY A 237 -3.34 10.89 33.82
C GLY A 237 -2.87 9.71 34.69
N TRP A 238 -3.42 9.57 35.89
CA TRP A 238 -3.11 8.47 36.81
C TRP A 238 -3.92 7.19 36.51
N ALA A 239 -3.45 6.05 37.01
CA ALA A 239 -4.27 4.83 37.00
C ALA A 239 -5.42 4.95 38.02
N VAL A 240 -6.65 4.60 37.58
CA VAL A 240 -7.87 4.63 38.41
C VAL A 240 -8.20 3.26 39.03
N ALA A 241 -7.51 2.21 38.57
CA ALA A 241 -7.61 0.86 39.09
C ALA A 241 -6.23 0.18 39.13
N PRO A 242 -6.03 -0.86 39.96
CA PRO A 242 -4.91 -1.77 39.81
C PRO A 242 -4.92 -2.45 38.43
N GLU A 243 -3.74 -2.91 38.00
CA GLU A 243 -3.58 -3.81 36.87
C GLU A 243 -4.34 -5.14 37.10
N VAL A 244 -4.97 -5.67 36.05
CA VAL A 244 -5.66 -6.96 36.05
C VAL A 244 -5.09 -7.84 34.94
N GLY A 245 -4.62 -9.03 35.27
CA GLY A 245 -4.16 -10.04 34.31
C GLY A 245 -5.27 -10.95 33.79
N GLY A 246 -5.09 -11.51 32.60
CA GLY A 246 -5.96 -12.50 31.98
C GLY A 246 -5.45 -12.96 30.61
N ASP A 247 -6.36 -13.41 29.74
CA ASP A 247 -6.02 -13.93 28.41
C ASP A 247 -6.61 -13.07 27.29
N THR A 248 -5.81 -12.70 26.29
CA THR A 248 -6.27 -12.01 25.07
C THR A 248 -6.18 -12.91 23.83
N ALA A 249 -6.76 -12.42 22.74
CA ALA A 249 -6.60 -12.93 21.39
C ALA A 249 -6.35 -11.73 20.47
N VAL A 250 -5.28 -11.75 19.69
CA VAL A 250 -4.93 -10.66 18.76
C VAL A 250 -5.05 -11.14 17.31
N GLN A 251 -5.71 -10.34 16.47
CA GLN A 251 -5.72 -10.53 15.01
C GLN A 251 -5.63 -9.19 14.28
N ARG A 252 -5.15 -9.23 13.04
CA ARG A 252 -4.99 -8.06 12.18
C ARG A 252 -5.64 -8.30 10.82
N THR A 253 -6.14 -7.24 10.21
CA THR A 253 -6.64 -7.32 8.83
C THR A 253 -5.50 -7.69 7.88
N SER A 254 -5.86 -8.15 6.68
CA SER A 254 -4.91 -8.50 5.61
C SER A 254 -4.88 -7.47 4.47
N TYR A 255 -5.07 -6.20 4.80
CA TYR A 255 -4.90 -5.12 3.84
C TYR A 255 -3.41 -4.95 3.49
N TYR A 256 -3.13 -4.56 2.25
CA TYR A 256 -1.75 -4.31 1.80
C TYR A 256 -1.07 -3.18 2.60
N LYS A 257 -1.85 -2.20 3.04
CA LYS A 257 -1.47 -1.09 3.92
C LYS A 257 -2.64 -0.78 4.83
N TYR A 258 -2.38 0.01 5.88
CA TYR A 258 -3.42 0.50 6.77
C TYR A 258 -4.16 -0.66 7.45
N ASN A 259 -3.40 -1.57 8.07
CA ASN A 259 -3.98 -2.69 8.80
C ASN A 259 -4.55 -2.26 10.16
N HIS A 260 -5.75 -2.77 10.44
CA HIS A 260 -6.42 -2.63 11.72
C HIS A 260 -6.00 -3.78 12.64
N THR A 261 -5.91 -3.53 13.94
CA THR A 261 -5.62 -4.56 14.95
C THR A 261 -6.83 -4.73 15.86
N TYR A 262 -7.21 -5.97 16.14
CA TYR A 262 -8.28 -6.32 17.06
C TYR A 262 -7.70 -7.13 18.21
N LEU A 263 -8.03 -6.74 19.45
CA LEU A 263 -7.63 -7.43 20.67
C LEU A 263 -8.88 -7.79 21.47
N LYS A 264 -8.98 -9.04 21.94
CA LYS A 264 -10.01 -9.42 22.92
C LYS A 264 -9.71 -8.76 24.26
N ALA A 265 -10.65 -7.95 24.74
CA ALA A 265 -10.56 -7.30 26.05
C ALA A 265 -10.87 -8.28 27.20
N LEU A 266 -10.37 -8.00 28.40
CA LEU A 266 -10.62 -8.85 29.58
C LEU A 266 -12.10 -8.92 30.00
N ASP A 267 -12.92 -7.94 29.59
CA ASP A 267 -14.37 -7.89 29.79
C ASP A 267 -15.18 -8.56 28.65
N ASN A 268 -14.52 -9.31 27.76
CA ASN A 268 -15.11 -9.98 26.58
C ASN A 268 -15.72 -9.03 25.53
N ASN A 269 -15.31 -7.76 25.55
CA ASN A 269 -15.45 -6.86 24.41
C ASN A 269 -14.24 -7.00 23.46
N VAL A 270 -14.23 -6.23 22.36
CA VAL A 270 -13.10 -6.14 21.44
C VAL A 270 -12.60 -4.71 21.39
N TRP A 271 -11.30 -4.53 21.65
CA TRP A 271 -10.56 -3.32 21.31
C TRP A 271 -10.22 -3.36 19.81
N HIS A 272 -10.56 -2.31 19.07
CA HIS A 272 -10.29 -2.18 17.65
C HIS A 272 -9.42 -0.94 17.43
N LEU A 273 -8.19 -1.17 17.00
CA LEU A 273 -7.18 -0.15 16.77
C LEU A 273 -7.15 0.18 15.28
N PHE A 274 -7.49 1.41 14.93
CA PHE A 274 -7.45 1.90 13.56
C PHE A 274 -6.00 2.09 13.08
N PRO A 275 -5.74 2.03 11.77
CA PRO A 275 -4.39 2.05 11.21
C PRO A 275 -3.63 3.35 11.46
N GLU A 276 -2.29 3.29 11.30
CA GLU A 276 -1.39 4.45 11.45
C GLU A 276 -1.56 5.19 12.79
N ARG A 277 -1.97 4.47 13.85
CA ARG A 277 -2.24 5.01 15.19
C ARG A 277 -3.42 5.99 15.28
N SER A 278 -4.24 6.12 14.22
CA SER A 278 -5.16 7.24 14.08
C SER A 278 -6.21 7.34 15.19
N ASP A 279 -6.81 6.21 15.58
CA ASP A 279 -7.94 6.17 16.50
C ASP A 279 -8.12 4.75 17.07
N TRP A 280 -9.01 4.55 18.04
CA TRP A 280 -9.45 3.24 18.51
C TRP A 280 -10.92 3.27 18.91
N GLU A 281 -11.57 2.12 18.93
CA GLU A 281 -12.90 1.95 19.53
C GLU A 281 -12.97 0.67 20.36
N LYS A 282 -13.96 0.59 21.24
CA LYS A 282 -14.30 -0.63 21.98
C LYS A 282 -15.75 -1.01 21.68
N PHE A 283 -15.98 -2.23 21.21
CA PHE A 283 -17.33 -2.73 20.91
C PHE A 283 -17.60 -4.09 21.53
N THR A 284 -18.89 -4.38 21.76
CA THR A 284 -19.36 -5.67 22.23
C THR A 284 -19.67 -6.58 21.03
N PRO A 285 -18.95 -7.69 20.83
CA PRO A 285 -19.27 -8.65 19.78
C PRO A 285 -20.53 -9.45 20.12
N THR A 286 -21.19 -10.00 19.10
CA THR A 286 -22.28 -10.97 19.27
C THR A 286 -21.78 -12.30 19.85
N SER A 287 -20.55 -12.70 19.51
CA SER A 287 -19.86 -13.85 20.11
C SER A 287 -18.34 -13.71 20.01
N ILE A 288 -17.63 -14.39 20.90
CA ILE A 288 -16.20 -14.69 20.82
C ILE A 288 -16.06 -16.20 20.66
N ASN A 289 -15.09 -16.62 19.85
CA ASN A 289 -14.78 -18.02 19.50
C ASN A 289 -13.55 -18.53 20.26
#